data_AF-A0AA42RDA2-F1
#
_entry.id   AF-A0AA42RDA2-F1
#
_cell.length_a   1.000
_cell.length_b   1.000
_cell.length_c   1.000
_cell.angle_alpha   90.00
_cell.angle_beta   90.00
_cell.angle_gamma   90.00
#
_symmetry.space_group_name_H-M   'P 1'
#
loop_
_entity.id
_entity.type
_entity.pdbx_description
1 polymer ?
#
loop_
_entity_poly.entity_id
_entity_poly.type
_entity_poly.pdbx_seq_one_letter_code
_entity_poly.pdbx_strand_id
1 'polypeptide(L)'
;MFSAVRIKVVPFVLLLALVFAFLLNWPVLLHFYDILSNIEHFKIGFVVSIPFLLVAALNFVFMPFSIRFLMKPFFAFLFVTGSIASYTMMKYRVLFDGDMIQNIFETNQSEAFAYVNAPIIIWVILTGLLP
;
A
#
# COMPACT_ATOMS: atom_id res chain seq x y z
N MET A 1 22.99 9.94 -19.12
CA MET A 1 23.19 8.52 -19.52
C MET A 1 22.55 7.64 -18.45
N PHE A 2 21.23 7.44 -18.49
CA PHE A 2 20.56 6.57 -17.54
C PHE A 2 20.80 5.11 -17.96
N SER A 3 21.73 4.45 -17.29
CA SER A 3 21.94 3.02 -17.43
C SER A 3 20.66 2.33 -16.96
N ALA A 4 19.86 1.82 -17.90
CA ALA A 4 18.67 1.04 -17.59
C ALA A 4 19.12 -0.31 -17.00
N VAL A 5 19.14 -0.40 -15.67
CA VAL A 5 19.38 -1.65 -14.96
C VAL A 5 18.35 -2.67 -15.45
N ARG A 6 18.81 -3.71 -16.16
CA ARG A 6 17.94 -4.80 -16.64
C ARG A 6 17.68 -5.78 -15.50
N ILE A 7 16.63 -5.51 -14.71
CA ILE A 7 16.15 -6.42 -13.67
C ILE A 7 15.26 -7.49 -14.31
N LYS A 8 15.41 -8.76 -13.91
CA LYS A 8 14.49 -9.84 -14.32
C LYS A 8 13.12 -9.63 -13.68
N VAL A 9 12.04 -10.12 -14.31
CA VAL A 9 10.66 -9.91 -13.83
C VAL A 9 10.47 -10.41 -12.38
N VAL A 10 10.98 -11.60 -12.05
CA VAL A 10 10.83 -12.19 -10.71
C VAL A 10 11.40 -11.31 -9.58
N PRO A 11 12.69 -10.92 -9.59
CA PRO A 11 13.23 -10.04 -8.55
C PRO A 11 12.59 -8.65 -8.56
N PHE A 12 12.11 -8.16 -9.70
CA PHE A 12 11.37 -6.90 -9.78
C PHE A 12 10.02 -6.97 -9.04
N VAL A 13 9.24 -8.04 -9.25
CA VAL A 13 7.97 -8.26 -8.55
C VAL A 13 8.17 -8.44 -7.05
N LEU A 14 9.25 -9.14 -6.65
CA LEU A 14 9.61 -9.26 -5.25
C LEU A 14 9.95 -7.90 -4.62
N LEU A 15 10.71 -7.05 -5.31
CA LEU A 15 11.01 -5.70 -4.85
C LEU A 15 9.72 -4.88 -4.69
N LEU A 16 8.80 -4.93 -5.67
CA LEU A 16 7.51 -4.27 -5.57
C LEU A 16 6.70 -4.78 -4.38
N ALA A 17 6.61 -6.10 -4.18
CA ALA A 17 5.90 -6.67 -3.04
C ALA A 17 6.47 -6.18 -1.70
N LEU A 18 7.80 -6.09 -1.57
CA LEU A 18 8.45 -5.54 -0.38
C LEU A 18 8.13 -4.06 -0.17
N VAL A 19 8.22 -3.25 -1.23
CA VAL A 19 7.88 -1.82 -1.15
C VAL A 19 6.41 -1.65 -0.76
N PHE A 20 5.49 -2.35 -1.41
CA PHE A 20 4.07 -2.26 -1.07
C PHE A 20 3.77 -2.74 0.35
N ALA A 21 4.40 -3.82 0.82
CA ALA A 21 4.19 -4.34 2.17
C ALA A 21 4.69 -3.36 3.25
N PHE A 22 5.91 -2.85 3.11
CA PHE A 22 6.58 -2.11 4.18
C PHE A 22 6.49 -0.57 4.07
N LEU A 23 6.21 -0.03 2.88
CA LEU A 23 6.01 1.41 2.68
C LEU A 23 4.52 1.75 2.69
N LEU A 24 3.75 1.18 1.76
CA LEU A 24 2.35 1.57 1.57
C LEU A 24 1.42 0.90 2.58
N ASN A 25 1.62 -0.39 2.87
CA ASN A 25 0.82 -1.16 3.82
C ASN A 25 1.40 -1.16 5.25
N TRP A 26 2.31 -0.24 5.56
CA TRP A 26 2.75 0.00 6.94
C TRP A 26 1.59 0.17 7.96
N PRO A 27 0.49 0.90 7.65
CA PRO A 27 -0.62 1.08 8.60
C PRO A 27 -1.32 -0.23 8.93
N VAL A 28 -1.40 -1.15 7.96
CA VAL A 28 -1.98 -2.49 8.15
C VAL A 28 -1.11 -3.28 9.12
N LEU A 29 0.22 -3.27 8.93
CA LEU A 29 1.14 -3.97 9.83
C LEU A 29 1.08 -3.43 11.26
N LEU A 30 0.99 -2.10 11.43
CA LEU A 30 0.79 -1.48 12.74
C LEU A 30 -0.55 -1.90 13.37
N HIS A 31 -1.64 -1.89 12.60
CA HIS A 31 -2.94 -2.27 13.10
C HIS A 31 -2.99 -3.73 13.57
N PHE A 32 -2.38 -4.65 12.82
CA PHE A 32 -2.21 -6.03 13.26
C PHE A 32 -1.37 -6.14 14.54
N TYR A 33 -0.26 -5.41 14.61
CA TYR A 33 0.57 -5.38 15.81
C TYR A 33 -0.21 -4.89 17.03
N ASP A 34 -0.98 -3.81 16.90
CA ASP A 34 -1.83 -3.28 17.96
C ASP A 34 -2.84 -4.34 18.43
N ILE A 35 -3.56 -4.99 17.51
CA ILE A 35 -4.51 -6.07 17.86
C ILE A 35 -3.82 -7.20 18.61
N LEU A 36 -2.68 -7.69 18.10
CA LEU A 36 -1.99 -8.83 18.70
C LEU A 36 -1.38 -8.50 20.06
N SER A 37 -0.89 -7.28 20.25
CA SER A 37 -0.29 -6.83 21.51
C SER A 37 -1.31 -6.72 22.65
N ASN A 38 -2.60 -6.59 22.34
CA ASN A 38 -3.68 -6.55 23.32
C ASN A 38 -4.18 -7.95 23.75
N ILE A 39 -3.61 -9.04 23.22
CA ILE A 39 -3.98 -10.41 23.57
C ILE A 39 -3.00 -10.95 24.62
N GLU A 40 -3.50 -11.48 25.74
CA GLU A 40 -2.69 -11.93 26.88
C GLU A 40 -1.63 -12.99 26.52
N HIS A 41 -1.91 -13.85 25.54
CA HIS A 41 -1.04 -14.94 25.13
C HIS A 41 -0.92 -15.03 23.60
N PHE A 42 -0.08 -14.17 23.00
CA PHE A 42 0.28 -14.29 21.59
C PHE A 42 1.64 -14.96 21.40
N LYS A 43 1.80 -15.69 20.30
CA LYS A 43 3.08 -16.29 19.91
C LYS A 43 3.85 -15.32 19.03
N ILE A 44 5.10 -15.02 19.39
CA ILE A 44 5.99 -14.15 18.59
C ILE A 44 6.13 -14.65 17.15
N GLY A 45 6.19 -15.97 16.95
CA GLY A 45 6.26 -16.57 15.61
C GLY A 45 5.06 -16.19 14.72
N PHE A 46 3.87 -15.97 15.30
CA PHE A 46 2.70 -15.51 14.56
C PHE A 46 2.85 -14.04 14.13
N VAL A 47 3.33 -13.16 15.02
CA VAL A 47 3.61 -11.75 14.69
C VAL A 47 4.60 -11.64 13.54
N VAL A 48 5.70 -12.40 13.59
CA VAL A 48 6.71 -12.41 12.53
C VAL A 48 6.12 -12.98 11.24
N SER A 49 5.22 -13.96 11.30
CA SER A 49 4.63 -14.53 10.08
C SER A 49 3.76 -13.54 9.28
N ILE A 50 3.18 -12.51 9.90
CA ILE A 50 2.26 -11.56 9.24
C ILE A 50 2.96 -10.77 8.12
N PRO A 51 4.09 -10.07 8.35
CA PRO A 51 4.83 -9.41 7.27
C PRO A 51 5.23 -10.36 6.13
N PHE A 52 5.69 -11.57 6.45
CA PHE A 52 6.08 -12.56 5.44
C PHE A 52 4.89 -13.03 4.61
N LEU A 53 3.74 -13.27 5.26
CA LEU A 53 2.49 -13.62 4.58
C LEU A 53 2.03 -12.49 3.66
N LEU A 54 2.11 -11.23 4.12
CA LEU A 54 1.72 -10.07 3.33
C LEU A 54 2.60 -9.94 2.07
N VAL A 55 3.92 -10.08 2.20
CA VAL A 55 4.84 -10.06 1.07
C VAL A 55 4.55 -11.21 0.10
N ALA A 56 4.32 -12.43 0.60
CA ALA A 56 4.00 -13.58 -0.22
C ALA A 56 2.66 -13.41 -0.97
N ALA A 57 1.63 -12.91 -0.29
CA ALA A 57 0.32 -12.63 -0.87
C ALA A 57 0.41 -11.54 -1.95
N LEU A 58 1.13 -10.44 -1.69
CA LEU A 58 1.36 -9.39 -2.69
C LEU A 58 2.15 -9.93 -3.89
N ASN A 59 3.16 -10.76 -3.66
CA ASN A 59 3.93 -11.37 -4.75
C ASN A 59 3.04 -12.23 -5.66
N PHE A 60 2.18 -13.07 -5.04
CA PHE A 60 1.21 -13.88 -5.76
C PHE A 60 0.23 -13.03 -6.58
N VAL A 61 -0.33 -11.97 -5.98
CA VAL A 61 -1.27 -11.06 -6.66
C VAL A 61 -0.59 -10.27 -7.78
N PHE A 62 0.66 -9.85 -7.61
CA PHE A 62 1.39 -9.03 -8.60
C PHE A 62 1.88 -9.83 -9.82
N MET A 63 2.09 -11.14 -9.66
CA MET A 63 2.60 -12.00 -10.72
C MET A 63 1.76 -12.03 -12.01
N PRO A 64 0.41 -12.14 -12.00
CA PRO A 64 -0.38 -12.07 -13.24
C PRO A 64 -0.37 -10.69 -13.91
N PHE A 65 -0.24 -9.59 -13.15
CA PHE A 65 -0.16 -8.24 -13.70
C PHE A 65 1.23 -7.88 -14.23
N SER A 66 2.16 -8.84 -14.17
CA SER A 66 3.57 -8.67 -14.54
C SER A 66 3.86 -8.82 -16.03
N ILE A 67 2.87 -8.58 -16.89
CA ILE A 67 3.00 -8.62 -18.35
C ILE A 67 3.59 -7.31 -18.89
N ARG A 68 4.39 -7.41 -19.96
CA ARG A 68 5.22 -6.31 -20.52
C ARG A 68 4.50 -4.97 -20.68
N PHE A 69 3.23 -4.98 -21.08
CA PHE A 69 2.46 -3.76 -21.39
C PHE A 69 1.67 -3.22 -20.19
N LEU A 70 1.19 -4.10 -19.30
CA LEU A 70 0.34 -3.71 -18.16
C LEU A 70 1.15 -3.28 -16.94
N MET A 71 2.36 -3.84 -16.78
CA MET A 71 3.26 -3.59 -15.66
C MET A 71 3.34 -2.11 -15.24
N LYS A 72 3.82 -1.25 -16.14
CA LYS A 72 4.08 0.16 -15.81
C LYS A 72 2.81 0.93 -15.40
N PRO A 73 1.73 0.96 -16.22
CA PRO A 73 0.54 1.72 -15.84
C PRO A 73 -0.16 1.16 -14.60
N PHE A 74 -0.17 -0.17 -14.44
CA PHE A 74 -0.80 -0.82 -13.29
C PHE A 74 -0.09 -0.48 -11.97
N PHE A 75 1.23 -0.64 -11.91
CA PHE A 75 1.97 -0.34 -10.69
C PHE A 75 2.00 1.16 -10.40
N ALA A 76 2.07 2.04 -11.41
CA ALA A 76 1.97 3.49 -11.20
C ALA A 76 0.61 3.87 -10.58
N PHE A 77 -0.49 3.32 -11.09
CA PHE A 77 -1.82 3.51 -10.50
C PHE A 77 -1.88 3.01 -9.05
N LEU A 78 -1.36 1.82 -8.78
CA LEU A 78 -1.31 1.25 -7.44
C LEU A 78 -0.46 2.06 -6.47
N PHE A 79 0.66 2.63 -6.91
CA PHE A 79 1.51 3.48 -6.06
C PHE A 79 0.78 4.75 -5.64
N VAL A 80 0.14 5.44 -6.57
CA VAL A 80 -0.60 6.68 -6.28
C VAL A 80 -1.79 6.40 -5.36
N THR A 81 -2.63 5.43 -5.72
CA THR A 81 -3.82 5.08 -4.92
C THR A 81 -3.44 4.49 -3.57
N GLY A 82 -2.44 3.60 -3.53
CA GLY A 82 -1.92 3.02 -2.31
C GLY A 82 -1.29 4.06 -1.38
N SER A 83 -0.65 5.09 -1.92
CA SER A 83 -0.11 6.20 -1.13
C SER A 83 -1.22 7.04 -0.48
N ILE A 84 -2.27 7.39 -1.24
CA ILE A 84 -3.44 8.10 -0.71
C ILE A 84 -4.12 7.27 0.39
N ALA A 85 -4.32 5.98 0.14
CA ALA A 85 -4.90 5.06 1.11
C ALA A 85 -4.03 4.97 2.37
N SER A 86 -2.72 4.77 2.22
CA SER A 86 -1.76 4.69 3.31
C SER A 86 -1.79 5.93 4.21
N TYR A 87 -1.73 7.12 3.62
CA TYR A 87 -1.81 8.37 4.38
C TYR A 87 -3.14 8.50 5.13
N THR A 88 -4.24 8.17 4.46
CA THR A 88 -5.59 8.28 5.05
C THR A 88 -5.75 7.32 6.22
N MET A 89 -5.23 6.10 6.10
CA MET A 89 -5.18 5.13 7.20
C MET A 89 -4.30 5.63 8.35
N MET A 90 -3.13 6.21 8.08
CA MET A 90 -2.24 6.74 9.12
C MET A 90 -2.85 7.93 9.88
N LYS A 91 -3.40 8.90 9.14
CA LYS A 91 -3.83 10.18 9.71
C LYS A 91 -5.25 10.14 10.25
N TYR A 92 -6.17 9.54 9.49
CA TYR A 92 -7.60 9.54 9.80
C TYR A 92 -8.08 8.21 10.38
N ARG A 93 -7.20 7.19 10.46
CA ARG A 93 -7.52 5.84 10.95
C ARG A 93 -8.72 5.21 10.23
N VAL A 94 -8.92 5.61 8.99
CA VAL A 94 -9.95 5.04 8.10
C VAL A 94 -9.53 3.63 7.72
N LEU A 95 -10.50 2.70 7.70
CA LEU A 95 -10.34 1.39 7.08
C LEU A 95 -11.13 1.39 5.77
N PHE A 96 -10.50 0.90 4.69
CA PHE A 96 -11.14 0.83 3.38
C PHE A 96 -11.98 -0.45 3.28
N ASP A 97 -13.22 -0.37 3.71
CA ASP A 97 -14.25 -1.40 3.56
C ASP A 97 -15.31 -1.00 2.51
N GLY A 98 -16.36 -1.82 2.35
CA GLY A 98 -17.43 -1.56 1.37
C GLY A 98 -18.14 -0.22 1.61
N ASP A 99 -18.36 0.15 2.87
CA ASP A 99 -19.03 1.39 3.24
C ASP A 99 -18.15 2.61 2.90
N MET A 100 -16.84 2.51 3.14
CA MET A 100 -15.90 3.56 2.74
C MET A 100 -15.83 3.73 1.22
N ILE A 101 -15.90 2.63 0.45
CA ILE A 101 -15.99 2.72 -1.01
C ILE A 101 -17.29 3.42 -1.42
N GLN A 102 -18.43 3.07 -0.82
CA GLN A 102 -19.69 3.75 -1.09
C GLN A 102 -19.60 5.26 -0.78
N ASN A 103 -19.04 5.62 0.37
CA ASN A 103 -18.82 7.02 0.75
C ASN A 103 -17.99 7.77 -0.30
N ILE A 104 -16.90 7.17 -0.81
CA ILE A 104 -16.07 7.82 -1.85
C ILE A 104 -16.89 8.09 -3.13
N PHE A 105 -17.80 7.19 -3.50
CA PHE A 105 -18.65 7.37 -4.69
C PHE A 105 -19.82 8.34 -4.47
N GLU A 106 -20.33 8.46 -3.24
CA GLU A 106 -21.46 9.33 -2.88
C GLU A 106 -21.03 10.70 -2.34
N THR A 107 -19.75 10.89 -2.01
CA THR A 107 -19.20 12.11 -1.41
C THR A 107 -19.31 13.32 -2.35
N ASN A 108 -19.63 14.48 -1.75
CA ASN A 108 -19.66 15.75 -2.46
C ASN A 108 -18.25 16.34 -2.66
N GLN A 109 -18.04 17.12 -3.73
CA GLN A 109 -16.75 17.77 -4.02
C GLN A 109 -16.23 18.60 -2.84
N SER A 110 -17.12 19.34 -2.15
CA SER A 110 -16.72 20.16 -1.00
C SER A 110 -16.15 19.32 0.16
N GLU A 111 -16.65 18.10 0.33
CA GLU A 111 -16.17 17.18 1.37
C GLU A 111 -14.86 16.52 0.93
N ALA A 112 -14.75 16.10 -0.34
CA ALA A 112 -13.50 15.56 -0.88
C ALA A 112 -12.32 16.55 -0.77
N PHE A 113 -12.55 17.83 -1.12
CA PHE A 113 -11.50 18.85 -1.04
C PHE A 113 -11.09 19.19 0.39
N ALA A 114 -11.94 18.96 1.40
CA ALA A 114 -11.59 19.18 2.80
C ALA A 114 -10.47 18.23 3.28
N TYR A 115 -10.30 17.07 2.64
CA TYR A 115 -9.21 16.13 2.96
C TYR A 115 -7.87 16.50 2.29
N VAL A 116 -7.89 17.36 1.26
CA VAL A 116 -6.68 17.78 0.53
C VAL A 116 -5.95 18.86 1.31
N ASN A 117 -4.70 18.56 1.69
CA ASN A 117 -3.82 19.48 2.42
C ASN A 117 -2.35 19.26 1.98
N ALA A 118 -1.45 20.19 2.32
CA ALA A 118 -0.04 20.07 1.93
C ALA A 118 0.61 18.75 2.37
N PRO A 119 0.35 18.19 3.58
CA PRO A 119 0.99 16.94 3.98
C PRO A 119 0.56 15.71 3.16
N ILE A 120 -0.71 15.58 2.75
CA ILE A 120 -1.11 14.46 1.86
C ILE A 120 -0.46 14.58 0.48
N ILE A 121 -0.33 15.81 -0.04
CA ILE A 121 0.33 16.06 -1.32
C ILE A 121 1.81 15.65 -1.26
N ILE A 122 2.52 16.07 -0.21
CA ILE A 122 3.92 15.71 0.01
C ILE A 122 4.05 14.18 0.14
N TRP A 123 3.17 13.54 0.91
CA TRP A 123 3.18 12.09 1.08
C TRP A 123 3.00 11.34 -0.24
N VAL A 124 2.03 11.75 -1.07
CA VAL A 124 1.76 11.16 -2.39
C VAL A 124 2.92 11.35 -3.35
N ILE A 125 3.57 12.51 -3.33
CA ILE A 125 4.76 12.74 -4.14
C ILE A 125 5.89 11.77 -3.73
N LEU A 126 6.17 11.66 -2.43
CA LEU A 126 7.30 10.87 -1.93
C LEU A 126 7.08 9.36 -2.01
N THR A 127 5.87 8.88 -1.77
CA THR A 127 5.58 7.43 -1.65
C THR A 127 4.79 6.86 -2.83
N GLY A 128 4.22 7.72 -3.68
CA GLY A 128 3.43 7.29 -4.86
C GLY A 128 4.03 7.69 -6.21
N LEU A 129 4.57 8.90 -6.36
CA LEU A 129 5.11 9.39 -7.65
C LEU A 129 6.61 9.17 -7.84
N LEU A 130 7.38 9.24 -6.76
CA LEU A 130 8.84 9.10 -6.80
C LEU A 130 9.32 7.66 -7.03
N PRO A 131 8.73 6.62 -6.39
CA PRO A 131 9.10 5.22 -6.63
C PRO A 131 8.77 4.74 -8.05
#